data_AF-A0A842SRV3-F1
#
_entry.id   AF-A0A842SRV3-F1
#
_cell.length_a   1.000
_cell.length_b   1.000
_cell.length_c   1.000
_cell.angle_alpha   90.00
_cell.angle_beta   90.00
_cell.angle_gamma   90.00
#
_symmetry.space_group_name_H-M   'P 1'
#
loop_
_entity.id
_entity.type
_entity.pdbx_description
1 polymer ?
#
loop_
_entity_poly.entity_id
_entity_poly.type
_entity_poly.pdbx_seq_one_letter_code
_entity_poly.pdbx_strand_id
1 'polypeptide(L)' 'AAPFSYTLAKRAAILNGATQIAITKMDILYPSTKGLQNYEELPEEAKSFVGEVEEKVGLPVTLIGTGPAVEEVIDRR' A
#
# COMPACT_ATOMS: atom_id res chain seq x y z
N ALA A 1 -9.75 -11.92 -9.42
CA ALA A 1 -9.73 -10.65 -8.67
C ALA A 1 -9.74 -9.49 -9.66
N ALA A 2 -10.42 -8.38 -9.35
CA ALA A 2 -10.34 -7.19 -10.19
C ALA A 2 -8.98 -6.46 -9.94
N PRO A 3 -8.35 -5.89 -10.98
CA PRO A 3 -7.12 -5.13 -10.81
C PRO A 3 -7.34 -3.84 -9.99
N PHE A 4 -6.28 -3.32 -9.39
CA PHE A 4 -6.34 -2.06 -8.65
C PHE A 4 -6.65 -0.88 -9.58
N SER A 5 -7.61 -0.03 -9.20
CA SER A 5 -8.02 1.13 -10.00
C SER A 5 -7.43 2.42 -9.45
N TYR A 6 -6.34 2.88 -10.06
CA TYR A 6 -5.67 4.13 -9.68
C TYR A 6 -6.58 5.36 -9.87
N THR A 7 -7.43 5.38 -10.90
CA THR A 7 -8.36 6.48 -11.15
C THR A 7 -9.39 6.64 -10.02
N LEU A 8 -9.93 5.51 -9.52
CA LEU A 8 -10.86 5.54 -8.40
C LEU A 8 -10.15 5.93 -7.10
N ALA A 9 -8.96 5.39 -6.85
CA ALA A 9 -8.15 5.75 -5.68
C ALA A 9 -7.84 7.25 -5.65
N LYS A 10 -7.39 7.83 -6.77
CA LYS A 10 -7.13 9.26 -6.91
C LYS A 10 -8.37 10.11 -6.67
N ARG A 11 -9.51 9.72 -7.26
CA ARG A 11 -10.77 10.44 -7.06
C ARG A 11 -11.21 10.39 -5.60
N ALA A 12 -11.12 9.23 -4.95
CA ALA A 12 -11.46 9.07 -3.54
C ALA A 12 -10.54 9.91 -2.63
N ALA A 13 -9.24 9.93 -2.91
CA ALA A 13 -8.27 10.74 -2.19
C ALA A 13 -8.62 12.24 -2.26
N ILE A 14 -8.95 12.76 -3.45
CA ILE A 14 -9.36 14.16 -3.65
C ILE A 14 -10.66 14.45 -2.88
N LEU A 15 -11.67 13.58 -2.98
CA LEU A 15 -12.97 13.79 -2.33
C LEU A 15 -12.87 13.81 -0.81
N ASN A 16 -12.00 12.98 -0.23
CA ASN A 16 -11.80 12.91 1.21
C ASN A 16 -10.80 13.95 1.74
N GLY A 17 -10.10 14.69 0.87
CA GLY A 17 -9.00 15.54 1.29
C GLY A 17 -7.89 14.75 1.97
N ALA A 18 -7.62 13.54 1.49
CA ALA A 18 -6.65 12.64 2.11
C ALA A 18 -5.24 13.24 2.06
N THR A 19 -4.48 13.03 3.14
CA THR A 19 -3.07 13.45 3.24
C THR A 19 -2.11 12.27 3.17
N GLN A 20 -2.60 11.07 3.46
CA GLN A 20 -1.84 9.82 3.54
C GLN A 20 -2.70 8.65 3.06
N ILE A 21 -2.05 7.61 2.55
CA ILE A 21 -2.70 6.37 2.07
C ILE A 21 -2.27 5.19 2.96
N ALA A 22 -3.22 4.32 3.26
CA ALA A 22 -2.96 2.99 3.80
C ALA A 22 -3.30 1.94 2.75
N ILE A 23 -2.34 1.04 2.45
CA ILE A 23 -2.56 -0.13 1.60
C ILE A 23 -2.72 -1.34 2.53
N THR A 24 -3.69 -2.21 2.26
CA THR A 24 -3.93 -3.42 3.06
C THR A 24 -3.96 -4.65 2.17
N LYS A 25 -3.77 -5.82 2.77
CA LYS A 25 -3.78 -7.11 2.07
C LYS A 25 -2.67 -7.22 1.03
N MET A 26 -1.51 -6.66 1.34
CA MET A 26 -0.34 -6.76 0.47
C MET A 26 0.10 -8.22 0.30
N ASP A 27 -0.06 -9.04 1.34
CA ASP A 27 0.18 -10.48 1.37
C ASP A 27 -0.70 -11.27 0.40
N ILE A 28 -1.89 -10.78 0.07
CA ILE A 28 -2.78 -11.43 -0.89
C ILE A 28 -2.29 -11.22 -2.32
N LEU A 29 -1.74 -10.04 -2.63
CA LEU A 29 -1.21 -9.72 -3.96
C LEU A 29 0.24 -10.22 -4.12
N TYR A 30 1.02 -10.13 -3.05
CA TYR A 30 2.42 -10.52 -2.96
C TYR A 30 2.63 -11.42 -1.73
N PRO A 31 2.44 -12.75 -1.86
CA PRO A 31 2.53 -13.67 -0.72
C PRO A 31 3.85 -13.63 0.05
N SER A 32 4.95 -13.24 -0.60
CA SER A 32 6.26 -13.04 0.03
C SER A 32 6.32 -11.86 1.00
N THR A 33 5.32 -10.98 1.01
CA THR A 33 5.26 -9.86 1.95
C THR A 33 4.70 -10.24 3.31
N LYS A 34 4.18 -11.46 3.47
CA LYS A 34 3.46 -11.87 4.66
C LYS A 34 4.31 -11.74 5.92
N GLY A 35 3.83 -10.97 6.89
CA GLY A 35 4.48 -10.78 8.19
C GLY A 35 5.71 -9.88 8.18
N LEU A 36 6.05 -9.26 7.04
CA LEU A 36 7.13 -8.28 6.99
C LEU A 36 6.74 -7.00 7.73
N GLN A 37 7.70 -6.43 8.46
CA GLN A 37 7.50 -5.21 9.27
C GLN A 37 8.38 -4.05 8.82
N ASN A 38 9.37 -4.28 7.95
CA ASN A 38 10.23 -3.24 7.41
C ASN A 38 10.01 -3.06 5.90
N TYR A 39 10.08 -1.82 5.43
CA TYR A 39 9.84 -1.50 4.02
C TYR A 39 10.94 -2.04 3.11
N GLU A 40 12.17 -2.06 3.60
CA GLU A 40 13.37 -2.47 2.88
C GLU A 40 13.36 -3.96 2.54
N GLU A 41 12.68 -4.76 3.36
CA GLU A 41 12.52 -6.21 3.19
C GLU A 41 11.45 -6.57 2.14
N LEU A 42 10.64 -5.60 1.71
CA LEU A 42 9.65 -5.83 0.66
C LEU A 42 10.34 -6.24 -0.65
N PRO A 43 9.75 -7.17 -1.41
CA PRO A 43 10.23 -7.50 -2.75
C PRO A 43 10.06 -6.29 -3.68
N GLU A 44 10.87 -6.22 -4.73
CA GLU A 44 10.91 -5.08 -5.64
C GLU A 44 9.57 -4.82 -6.35
N GLU A 45 8.80 -5.87 -6.63
CA GLU A 45 7.46 -5.74 -7.23
C GLU A 45 6.46 -5.07 -6.27
N ALA A 46 6.57 -5.37 -4.97
CA ALA A 46 5.74 -4.76 -3.93
C ALA A 46 6.10 -3.28 -3.74
N LYS A 47 7.39 -2.96 -3.70
CA LYS A 47 7.89 -1.58 -3.63
C LYS A 47 7.46 -0.78 -4.86
N SER A 48 7.56 -1.39 -6.06
CA SER A 48 7.13 -0.78 -7.31
C SER A 48 5.63 -0.47 -7.31
N PHE A 49 4.80 -1.38 -6.82
CA PHE A 49 3.37 -1.13 -6.68
C PHE A 49 3.05 0.02 -5.73
N VAL A 50 3.72 0.08 -4.57
CA VAL A 50 3.59 1.21 -3.63
C VAL A 50 3.98 2.52 -4.33
N GLY A 51 5.12 2.55 -5.01
CA GLY A 51 5.59 3.72 -5.74
C GLY A 51 4.62 4.17 -6.85
N GLU A 52 4.04 3.24 -7.59
CA GLU A 52 3.03 3.57 -8.60
C GLU A 52 1.75 4.17 -8.00
N VAL A 53 1.32 3.69 -6.82
CA VAL A 53 0.17 4.26 -6.11
C VAL A 53 0.50 5.68 -5.66
N GLU A 54 1.66 5.89 -5.05
CA GLU A 54 2.13 7.21 -4.61
C GLU A 54 2.22 8.19 -5.78
N GLU A 55 2.80 7.79 -6.92
CA GLU A 55 2.94 8.60 -8.12
C GLU A 55 1.57 8.97 -8.73
N LYS A 56 0.70 7.97 -8.94
CA LYS A 56 -0.57 8.19 -9.65
C LYS A 56 -1.59 8.95 -8.80
N VAL A 57 -1.62 8.69 -7.49
CA VAL A 57 -2.53 9.36 -6.55
C VAL A 57 -1.98 10.70 -6.08
N GLY A 58 -0.65 10.84 -5.96
CA GLY A 58 0.03 12.06 -5.52
C GLY A 58 0.09 12.24 -4.00
N LEU A 59 -0.04 11.15 -3.23
CA LEU A 59 0.01 11.15 -1.77
C LEU A 59 0.92 10.02 -1.27
N PRO A 60 1.61 10.20 -0.14
CA PRO A 60 2.48 9.17 0.42
C PRO A 60 1.66 7.99 0.98
N VAL A 61 2.17 6.78 0.77
CA VAL A 61 1.66 5.55 1.39
C VAL A 61 2.41 5.34 2.68
N THR A 62 1.76 5.58 3.82
CA THR A 62 2.44 5.57 5.11
C THR A 62 2.18 4.30 5.92
N LEU A 63 1.17 3.53 5.57
CA LEU A 63 0.85 2.26 6.22
C LEU A 63 0.67 1.16 5.17
N ILE A 64 1.28 0.00 5.39
CA ILE A 64 1.20 -1.16 4.50
C ILE A 64 0.88 -2.40 5.33
N GLY A 65 -0.33 -2.92 5.22
CA GLY A 65 -0.75 -4.17 5.87
C GLY A 65 -0.23 -5.39 5.14
N THR A 66 0.64 -6.13 5.81
CA THR A 66 1.33 -7.34 5.34
C THR A 66 0.72 -8.62 5.90
N GLY A 67 -0.43 -8.55 6.58
CA GLY A 67 -1.15 -9.72 7.02
C GLY A 67 -2.38 -9.41 7.87
N PRO A 68 -3.08 -10.45 8.37
CA PRO A 68 -4.27 -10.29 9.20
C PRO A 68 -4.01 -9.86 10.65
N ALA A 69 -2.81 -10.07 11.20
CA ALA A 69 -2.50 -9.69 12.58
C ALA A 69 -2.22 -8.18 12.70
N VAL A 70 -2.39 -7.64 13.90
CA VAL A 70 -2.30 -6.18 14.16
C VAL A 70 -0.87 -5.68 13.95
N GLU A 71 0.10 -6.53 14.31
CA GLU A 71 1.53 -6.34 14.15
C GLU A 71 2.03 -6.58 12.72
N GLU A 72 1.21 -7.14 11.82
CA GLU A 72 1.55 -7.34 10.41
C GLU A 72 1.24 -6.08 9.60
N VAL A 73 1.87 -4.98 10.01
CA VAL A 73 1.78 -3.67 9.35
C VAL A 73 3.16 -3.02 9.33
N ILE A 74 3.52 -2.42 8.19
CA ILE A 74 4.69 -1.56 8.04
C ILE A 74 4.23 -0.12 8.23
N ASP A 75 4.86 0.60 9.15
CA ASP A 75 4.64 2.03 9.41
C ASP A 75 5.83 2.86 8.90
N ARG A 76 5.56 3.81 7.99
CA ARG A 76 6.56 4.66 7.32
C ARG A 76 6.45 6.14 7.75
N ARG A 77 5.75 6.43 8.84
CA ARG A 77 5.52 7.81 9.33
C ARG A 77 6.70 8.38 10.11
#